data_AF-A0A1N6DIX2-F1
#
_entry.id   AF-A0A1N6DIX2-F1
#
_cell.length_a   1.000
_cell.length_b   1.000
_cell.length_c   1.000
_cell.angle_alpha   90.00
_cell.angle_beta   90.00
_cell.angle_gamma   90.00
#
_symmetry.space_group_name_H-M   'P 1'
#
loop_
_entity.id
_entity.type
_entity.pdbx_description
1 polymer ?
#
loop_
_entity_poly.entity_id
_entity_poly.type
_entity_poly.pdbx_seq_one_letter_code
_entity_poly.pdbx_strand_id
1 'polypeptide(L)'
;MNTATATAETDMSTETSTEVLFTLTRKVFEPVETHFTPGERSMVAWISTDCIDHERDVVVSSGVDYKTFFLGKTPEEGNPCVLAFHDFGRWPLGRCEWVKIKQSRAFNGLYAKTIFDDDPETEAVWRKIKSRSLRGISIGFRPPEDLKPGEWGPPTREELVRRPDWKGAERVIRRCVLLEYSVCSLPMNPQALVAAVNKGVHRPVFSPQPKAARMSDADADLAHPPDTFTPTNADPETSSVTSEGGTTSAGPPDAEIGKAEEEHTAVAPETDTAPNGDEVETEVGSFQRFDHVQVKAPHYNGGGRIESFSTRGHVPDVAEDMLGTADDPAARIQCYKPMGDGHLPTHDYIAARLVHLTKLAEPMRPPSPIKTAAKRATTPSRSQPTLAGPEDNPLPQVVVQSDQEVRAELIAKLNEMLSPDGFRRIAREEAERAAGFV
;
A
#
# COMPACT_ATOMS: atom_id res chain seq x y z
N MET A 1 -76.50 23.60 5.08
CA MET A 1 -75.41 22.65 5.38
C MET A 1 -74.47 22.66 4.19
N ASN A 2 -73.41 23.47 4.24
CA ASN A 2 -72.38 23.53 3.19
C ASN A 2 -71.08 23.01 3.81
N THR A 3 -70.65 21.84 3.37
CA THR A 3 -69.37 21.22 3.71
C THR A 3 -68.27 21.82 2.83
N ALA A 4 -67.36 22.56 3.46
CA ALA A 4 -66.14 23.05 2.83
C ALA A 4 -65.05 21.97 2.90
N THR A 5 -64.55 21.58 1.74
CA THR A 5 -63.46 20.63 1.55
C THR A 5 -62.14 21.41 1.55
N ALA A 6 -61.29 21.20 2.56
CA ALA A 6 -59.95 21.77 2.61
C ALA A 6 -58.97 20.85 1.86
N THR A 7 -58.38 21.37 0.77
CA THR A 7 -57.26 20.76 0.06
C THR A 7 -55.96 21.18 0.72
N ALA A 8 -55.22 20.20 1.25
CA ALA A 8 -53.86 20.41 1.75
C ALA A 8 -52.89 20.41 0.56
N GLU A 9 -52.21 21.53 0.34
CA GLU A 9 -51.08 21.65 -0.59
C GLU A 9 -49.84 21.06 0.08
N THR A 10 -49.34 19.96 -0.50
CA THR A 10 -48.08 19.33 -0.10
C THR A 10 -46.94 20.04 -0.82
N ASP A 11 -46.15 20.80 -0.06
CA ASP A 11 -44.96 21.51 -0.53
C ASP A 11 -43.85 20.49 -0.86
N MET A 12 -43.58 20.30 -2.16
CA MET A 12 -42.49 19.44 -2.64
C MET A 12 -41.19 20.24 -2.64
N SER A 13 -40.47 20.23 -1.53
CA SER A 13 -39.11 20.75 -1.47
C SER A 13 -38.21 19.92 -2.39
N THR A 14 -37.77 20.52 -3.49
CA THR A 14 -36.76 19.99 -4.40
C THR A 14 -35.42 19.85 -3.68
N GLU A 15 -35.10 18.63 -3.23
CA GLU A 15 -33.75 18.29 -2.78
C GLU A 15 -32.79 18.39 -3.97
N THR A 16 -31.96 19.43 -3.96
CA THR A 16 -30.86 19.59 -4.89
C THR A 16 -29.83 18.49 -4.65
N SER A 17 -29.91 17.44 -5.49
CA SER A 17 -28.91 16.38 -5.57
C SER A 17 -27.53 16.99 -5.80
N THR A 18 -26.67 16.89 -4.79
CA THR A 18 -25.30 17.39 -4.86
C THR A 18 -24.51 16.39 -5.70
N GLU A 19 -24.29 16.70 -6.98
CA GLU A 19 -23.43 15.89 -7.84
C GLU A 19 -22.01 15.86 -7.25
N VAL A 20 -21.66 14.72 -6.65
CA VAL A 20 -20.30 14.45 -6.19
C VAL A 20 -19.45 14.16 -7.42
N LEU A 21 -18.83 15.20 -7.97
CA LEU A 21 -17.90 15.09 -9.08
C LEU A 21 -16.64 14.33 -8.63
N PHE A 22 -16.55 13.04 -8.95
CA PHE A 22 -15.37 12.22 -8.68
C PHE A 22 -14.20 12.68 -9.56
N THR A 23 -13.35 13.57 -9.01
CA THR A 23 -12.11 13.96 -9.66
C THR A 23 -11.07 12.87 -9.45
N LEU A 24 -10.82 12.05 -10.49
CA LEU A 24 -9.82 10.99 -10.48
C LEU A 24 -8.41 11.59 -10.41
N THR A 25 -7.97 11.93 -9.20
CA THR A 25 -6.68 12.59 -8.99
C THR A 25 -5.58 11.53 -9.05
N ARG A 26 -4.97 11.34 -10.22
CA ARG A 26 -3.88 10.38 -10.42
C ARG A 26 -2.64 10.89 -9.68
N LYS A 27 -2.38 10.37 -8.48
CA LYS A 27 -1.11 10.63 -7.78
C LYS A 27 0.05 10.15 -8.65
N VAL A 28 1.04 11.03 -8.85
CA VAL A 28 2.28 10.72 -9.57
C VAL A 28 3.14 9.86 -8.66
N PHE A 29 3.48 8.66 -9.11
CA PHE A 29 4.34 7.75 -8.37
C PHE A 29 5.81 8.16 -8.55
N GLU A 30 6.56 8.23 -7.45
CA GLU A 30 8.02 8.38 -7.53
C GLU A 30 8.61 7.19 -8.28
N PRO A 31 9.62 7.41 -9.14
CA PRO A 31 10.26 6.32 -9.88
C PRO A 31 10.91 5.37 -8.88
N VAL A 32 10.36 4.17 -8.81
CA VAL A 32 10.90 3.11 -7.93
C VAL A 32 12.16 2.57 -8.58
N GLU A 33 13.26 2.47 -7.83
CA GLU A 33 14.44 1.74 -8.28
C GLU A 33 14.05 0.28 -8.53
N THR A 34 14.12 -0.12 -9.80
CA THR A 34 13.84 -1.49 -10.23
C THR A 34 15.09 -2.07 -10.87
N HIS A 35 15.71 -3.02 -10.19
CA HIS A 35 16.74 -3.86 -10.78
C HIS A 35 16.08 -4.92 -11.64
N PHE A 36 16.34 -4.88 -12.94
CA PHE A 36 15.93 -5.90 -13.89
C PHE A 36 17.16 -6.62 -14.43
N THR A 37 17.09 -7.95 -14.53
CA THR A 37 18.12 -8.73 -15.22
C THR A 37 17.91 -8.60 -16.73
N PRO A 38 18.90 -8.16 -17.54
CA PRO A 38 18.71 -8.04 -18.99
C PRO A 38 18.16 -9.32 -19.63
N GLY A 39 17.11 -9.21 -20.44
CA GLY A 39 16.46 -10.34 -21.11
C GLY A 39 15.37 -11.05 -20.29
N GLU A 40 15.27 -10.80 -18.99
CA GLU A 40 14.24 -11.38 -18.14
C GLU A 40 12.84 -10.86 -18.49
N ARG A 41 11.87 -11.76 -18.69
CA ARG A 41 10.47 -11.39 -18.85
C ARG A 41 9.87 -11.08 -17.48
N SER A 42 10.14 -9.88 -16.98
CA SER A 42 9.68 -9.47 -15.65
C SER A 42 8.99 -8.11 -15.61
N MET A 43 8.05 -8.01 -14.68
CA MET A 43 7.43 -6.74 -14.29
C MET A 43 7.62 -6.49 -12.82
N VAL A 44 7.51 -5.21 -12.45
CA VAL A 44 7.33 -4.79 -11.08
C VAL A 44 6.04 -3.97 -10.99
N ALA A 45 5.21 -4.27 -10.01
CA ALA A 45 3.88 -3.68 -9.88
C ALA A 45 3.49 -3.41 -8.43
N TRP A 46 2.64 -2.41 -8.23
CA TRP A 46 1.83 -2.30 -7.03
C TRP A 46 0.71 -3.33 -7.12
N ILE A 47 0.73 -4.33 -6.25
CA ILE A 47 -0.29 -5.39 -6.26
C ILE A 47 -1.48 -5.03 -5.37
N SER A 48 -1.25 -4.19 -4.36
CA SER A 48 -2.30 -3.60 -3.53
C SER A 48 -1.78 -2.32 -2.87
N THR A 49 -2.67 -1.43 -2.46
CA THR A 49 -2.34 -0.16 -1.82
C THR A 49 -3.32 0.10 -0.68
N ASP A 50 -2.93 0.93 0.28
CA ASP A 50 -3.82 1.31 1.38
C ASP A 50 -4.87 2.37 0.94
N CYS A 51 -5.25 2.46 -0.34
CA CYS A 51 -6.33 3.33 -0.78
C CYS A 51 -7.69 2.59 -0.69
N ILE A 52 -8.77 3.37 -0.63
CA ILE A 52 -10.12 2.84 -0.77
C ILE A 52 -10.25 2.21 -2.16
N ASP A 53 -10.71 0.97 -2.22
CA ASP A 53 -10.94 0.22 -3.45
C ASP A 53 -12.35 0.46 -4.02
N HIS A 54 -12.69 -0.20 -5.12
CA HIS A 54 -13.99 -0.05 -5.77
C HIS A 54 -15.18 -0.59 -4.95
N GLU A 55 -14.95 -1.47 -3.97
CA GLU A 55 -15.96 -1.95 -3.02
C GLU A 55 -15.94 -1.18 -1.70
N ARG A 56 -15.22 -0.05 -1.66
CA ARG A 56 -15.02 0.78 -0.47
C ARG A 56 -14.27 0.07 0.66
N ASP A 57 -13.49 -0.95 0.33
CA ASP A 57 -12.60 -1.60 1.27
C ASP A 57 -11.21 -0.98 1.25
N VAL A 58 -10.48 -1.13 2.35
CA VAL A 58 -9.07 -0.79 2.48
C VAL A 58 -8.32 -2.00 2.98
N VAL A 59 -7.36 -2.49 2.20
CA VAL A 59 -6.43 -3.53 2.64
C VAL A 59 -5.17 -2.87 3.19
N VAL A 60 -4.91 -3.03 4.49
CA VAL A 60 -3.74 -2.43 5.14
C VAL A 60 -2.51 -3.27 4.82
N SER A 61 -1.63 -2.77 3.95
CA SER A 61 -0.45 -3.48 3.43
C SER A 61 0.46 -4.05 4.51
N SER A 62 0.63 -3.36 5.65
CA SER A 62 1.44 -3.85 6.78
C SER A 62 0.84 -5.04 7.52
N GLY A 63 -0.45 -5.30 7.34
CA GLY A 63 -1.18 -6.41 7.93
C GLY A 63 -1.36 -7.61 7.01
N VAL A 64 -0.87 -7.53 5.78
CA VAL A 64 -0.96 -8.62 4.82
C VAL A 64 0.18 -9.61 5.07
N ASP A 65 -0.18 -10.83 5.45
CA ASP A 65 0.75 -11.95 5.52
C ASP A 65 0.88 -12.61 4.15
N TYR A 66 1.95 -12.25 3.44
CA TYR A 66 2.35 -12.88 2.17
C TYR A 66 3.49 -13.89 2.35
N LYS A 67 4.05 -14.03 3.56
CA LYS A 67 5.21 -14.89 3.81
C LYS A 67 4.80 -16.29 4.19
N THR A 68 3.70 -16.45 4.94
CA THR A 68 3.33 -17.78 5.46
C THR A 68 2.80 -18.70 4.37
N PHE A 69 1.91 -18.22 3.50
CA PHE A 69 1.24 -19.05 2.49
C PHE A 69 1.72 -18.78 1.06
N PHE A 70 1.80 -17.50 0.69
CA PHE A 70 2.08 -17.14 -0.71
C PHE A 70 3.56 -17.36 -1.09
N LEU A 71 4.51 -16.74 -0.37
CA LEU A 71 5.94 -16.97 -0.62
C LEU A 71 6.51 -18.20 0.10
N GLY A 72 5.88 -18.65 1.18
CA GLY A 72 6.44 -19.67 2.07
C GLY A 72 7.65 -19.17 2.87
N LYS A 73 8.11 -19.95 3.86
CA LYS A 73 9.41 -19.69 4.50
C LYS A 73 10.55 -20.24 3.65
N THR A 74 10.27 -21.30 2.89
CA THR A 74 11.14 -21.85 1.86
C THR A 74 10.43 -21.82 0.51
N PRO A 75 11.18 -21.88 -0.61
CA PRO A 75 10.59 -21.94 -1.96
C PRO A 75 9.59 -23.09 -2.16
N GLU A 76 9.73 -24.19 -1.43
CA GLU A 76 8.87 -25.38 -1.53
C GLU A 76 7.58 -25.27 -0.71
N GLU A 77 7.56 -24.40 0.30
CA GLU A 77 6.38 -24.17 1.16
C GLU A 77 5.39 -23.15 0.57
N GLY A 78 5.88 -22.29 -0.34
CA GLY A 78 5.10 -21.24 -0.97
C GLY A 78 4.41 -21.68 -2.26
N ASN A 79 3.37 -20.95 -2.63
CA ASN A 79 2.76 -21.05 -3.96
C ASN A 79 2.66 -19.64 -4.60
N PRO A 80 3.78 -19.07 -5.06
CA PRO A 80 3.86 -17.67 -5.50
C PRO A 80 3.27 -17.47 -6.92
N CYS A 81 2.14 -18.08 -7.22
CA CYS A 81 1.52 -18.04 -8.53
C CYS A 81 0.97 -16.66 -8.88
N VAL A 82 1.20 -16.24 -10.12
CA VAL A 82 0.60 -15.04 -10.71
C VAL A 82 -0.37 -15.47 -11.79
N LEU A 83 -1.65 -15.12 -11.64
CA LEU A 83 -2.68 -15.59 -12.55
C LEU A 83 -3.11 -14.51 -13.56
N ALA A 84 -3.88 -14.93 -14.56
CA ALA A 84 -4.63 -14.04 -15.41
C ALA A 84 -6.06 -13.93 -14.89
N PHE A 85 -6.53 -12.72 -14.60
CA PHE A 85 -7.94 -12.43 -14.28
C PHE A 85 -8.56 -13.28 -13.16
N HIS A 86 -7.78 -13.70 -12.16
CA HIS A 86 -8.24 -14.60 -11.09
C HIS A 86 -8.78 -15.95 -11.61
N ASP A 87 -8.35 -16.40 -12.80
CA ASP A 87 -8.79 -17.65 -13.41
C ASP A 87 -7.97 -18.84 -12.89
N PHE A 88 -8.50 -19.53 -11.88
CA PHE A 88 -7.91 -20.74 -11.31
C PHE A 88 -8.00 -21.98 -12.22
N GLY A 89 -8.74 -21.89 -13.34
CA GLY A 89 -8.87 -22.98 -14.32
C GLY A 89 -7.75 -23.00 -15.36
N ARG A 90 -6.86 -22.01 -15.35
CA ARG A 90 -5.75 -21.86 -16.31
C ARG A 90 -4.40 -22.00 -15.63
N TRP A 91 -3.38 -22.22 -16.45
CA TRP A 91 -2.00 -22.22 -15.97
C TRP A 91 -1.61 -20.81 -15.48
N PRO A 92 -0.82 -20.71 -14.40
CA PRO A 92 -0.26 -19.44 -13.97
C PRO A 92 0.52 -18.77 -15.10
N LEU A 93 0.53 -17.44 -15.12
CA LEU A 93 1.34 -16.64 -16.04
C LEU A 93 2.83 -16.65 -15.67
N GLY A 94 3.15 -17.12 -14.48
CA GLY A 94 4.50 -17.15 -13.93
C GLY A 94 4.49 -17.10 -12.43
N ARG A 95 5.64 -16.68 -11.87
CA ARG A 95 5.90 -16.69 -10.44
C ARG A 95 6.26 -15.31 -9.90
N CYS A 96 5.80 -15.04 -8.69
CA CYS A 96 6.25 -13.91 -7.91
C CYS A 96 7.64 -14.20 -7.32
N GLU A 97 8.63 -13.38 -7.67
CA GLU A 97 9.99 -13.54 -7.14
C GLU A 97 10.13 -12.94 -5.74
N TRP A 98 9.50 -11.79 -5.52
CA TRP A 98 9.47 -11.16 -4.19
C TRP A 98 8.26 -10.26 -4.02
N VAL A 99 7.86 -10.07 -2.78
CA VAL A 99 6.90 -9.05 -2.32
C VAL A 99 7.59 -8.17 -1.29
N LYS A 100 7.41 -6.86 -1.39
CA LYS A 100 7.94 -5.85 -0.49
C LYS A 100 6.80 -4.95 -0.02
N ILE A 101 6.75 -4.68 1.28
CA ILE A 101 5.93 -3.60 1.82
C ILE A 101 6.69 -2.30 1.57
N LYS A 102 6.02 -1.30 1.00
CA LYS A 102 6.56 0.05 0.85
C LYS A 102 5.68 1.02 1.60
N GLN A 103 6.29 1.75 2.53
CA GLN A 103 5.63 2.76 3.33
C GLN A 103 6.30 4.11 3.07
N SER A 104 5.49 5.13 2.87
CA SER A 104 5.93 6.52 2.74
C SER A 104 4.89 7.42 3.38
N ARG A 105 5.23 8.70 3.58
CA ARG A 105 4.26 9.67 4.14
C ARG A 105 3.00 9.83 3.29
N ALA A 106 3.08 9.57 1.98
CA ALA A 106 2.00 9.83 1.03
C ALA A 106 1.31 8.56 0.51
N PHE A 107 1.96 7.41 0.68
CA PHE A 107 1.61 6.19 -0.03
C PHE A 107 2.15 4.94 0.68
N ASN A 108 1.26 3.98 0.90
CA ASN A 108 1.57 2.67 1.46
C ASN A 108 1.00 1.58 0.54
N GLY A 109 1.72 0.47 0.38
CA GLY A 109 1.23 -0.64 -0.42
C GLY A 109 2.16 -1.84 -0.47
N LEU A 110 1.69 -2.87 -1.18
CA LEU A 110 2.44 -4.06 -1.53
C LEU A 110 3.00 -3.93 -2.93
N TYR A 111 4.28 -4.21 -3.05
CA TYR A 111 5.04 -4.10 -4.29
C TYR A 111 5.65 -5.47 -4.62
N ALA A 112 5.46 -5.97 -5.83
CA ALA A 112 5.93 -7.30 -6.20
C ALA A 112 6.66 -7.31 -7.54
N LYS A 113 7.61 -8.24 -7.69
CA LYS A 113 8.23 -8.59 -8.97
C LYS A 113 7.71 -9.93 -9.44
N THR A 114 7.29 -9.98 -10.70
CA THR A 114 6.84 -11.20 -11.37
C THR A 114 7.86 -11.59 -12.44
N ILE A 115 8.19 -12.87 -12.52
CA ILE A 115 8.87 -13.49 -13.66
C ILE A 115 7.81 -14.28 -14.43
N PHE A 116 7.64 -13.97 -15.71
CA PHE A 116 6.67 -14.62 -16.59
C PHE A 116 7.25 -15.86 -17.24
N ASP A 117 6.42 -16.89 -17.40
CA ASP A 117 6.76 -18.13 -18.10
C ASP A 117 6.82 -17.92 -19.62
N ASP A 118 7.46 -18.88 -20.31
CA ASP A 118 7.66 -18.86 -21.76
C ASP A 118 6.69 -19.78 -22.51
N ASP A 119 5.39 -19.58 -22.27
CA ASP A 119 4.31 -20.26 -22.98
C ASP A 119 3.46 -19.28 -23.83
N PRO A 120 2.69 -19.77 -24.82
CA PRO A 120 1.92 -18.93 -25.73
C PRO A 120 0.84 -18.07 -25.04
N GLU A 121 0.22 -18.58 -23.98
CA GLU A 121 -0.83 -17.88 -23.25
C GLU A 121 -0.22 -16.71 -22.46
N THR A 122 0.85 -16.98 -21.74
CA THR A 122 1.61 -15.95 -21.02
C THR A 122 2.17 -14.90 -21.97
N GLU A 123 2.67 -15.27 -23.16
CA GLU A 123 3.16 -14.30 -24.14
C GLU A 123 2.06 -13.34 -24.62
N ALA A 124 0.82 -13.82 -24.79
CA ALA A 124 -0.31 -12.96 -25.16
C ALA A 124 -0.60 -11.90 -24.07
N VAL A 125 -0.60 -12.29 -22.79
CA VAL A 125 -0.78 -11.37 -21.67
C VAL A 125 0.42 -10.43 -21.53
N TRP A 126 1.63 -10.96 -21.65
CA TRP A 126 2.87 -10.20 -21.58
C TRP A 126 2.94 -9.10 -22.65
N ARG A 127 2.48 -9.36 -23.88
CA ARG A 127 2.37 -8.32 -24.93
C ARG A 127 1.41 -7.19 -24.53
N LYS A 128 0.29 -7.51 -23.87
CA LYS A 128 -0.67 -6.50 -23.38
C LYS A 128 -0.09 -5.67 -22.22
N ILE A 129 0.71 -6.29 -21.37
CA ILE A 129 1.44 -5.59 -20.30
C ILE A 129 2.50 -4.65 -20.89
N LYS A 130 3.35 -5.17 -21.80
CA LYS A 130 4.40 -4.39 -22.50
C LYS A 130 3.81 -3.18 -23.24
N SER A 131 2.68 -3.37 -23.93
CA SER A 131 1.98 -2.31 -24.67
C SER A 131 1.13 -1.40 -23.78
N ARG A 132 1.09 -1.65 -22.47
CA ARG A 132 0.32 -0.88 -21.47
C ARG A 132 -1.21 -0.95 -21.65
N SER A 133 -1.72 -1.83 -22.49
CA SER A 133 -3.16 -2.06 -22.63
C SER A 133 -3.74 -2.86 -21.46
N LEU A 134 -2.89 -3.56 -20.70
CA LEU A 134 -3.27 -4.31 -19.51
C LEU A 134 -2.29 -3.98 -18.38
N ARG A 135 -2.76 -3.28 -17.35
CA ARG A 135 -1.91 -2.78 -16.26
C ARG A 135 -2.47 -3.01 -14.87
N GLY A 136 -3.73 -3.42 -14.77
CA GLY A 136 -4.37 -3.64 -13.48
C GLY A 136 -3.79 -4.88 -12.81
N ILE A 137 -3.57 -4.77 -11.50
CA ILE A 137 -3.28 -5.90 -10.64
C ILE A 137 -4.35 -5.96 -9.56
N SER A 138 -4.83 -7.16 -9.24
CA SER A 138 -5.77 -7.38 -8.16
C SER A 138 -5.26 -8.54 -7.30
N ILE A 139 -5.57 -8.53 -6.01
CA ILE A 139 -5.16 -9.55 -5.05
C ILE A 139 -6.35 -10.37 -4.59
N GLY A 140 -6.12 -11.65 -4.36
CA GLY A 140 -6.98 -12.55 -3.63
C GLY A 140 -6.39 -12.80 -2.26
N PHE A 141 -7.19 -12.61 -1.22
CA PHE A 141 -6.77 -12.78 0.16
C PHE A 141 -7.90 -13.40 0.98
N ARG A 142 -7.53 -13.93 2.15
CA ARG A 142 -8.50 -14.38 3.16
C ARG A 142 -8.22 -13.74 4.51
N PRO A 143 -9.24 -13.51 5.34
CA PRO A 143 -8.99 -13.27 6.76
C PRO A 143 -8.19 -14.45 7.36
N PRO A 144 -7.32 -14.20 8.34
CA PRO A 144 -6.66 -15.29 9.06
C PRO A 144 -7.69 -16.12 9.84
N GLU A 145 -7.38 -17.39 10.11
CA GLU A 145 -8.28 -18.31 10.83
C GLU A 145 -8.54 -17.87 12.28
N ASP A 146 -7.58 -17.16 12.87
CA ASP A 146 -7.64 -16.62 14.22
C ASP A 146 -8.16 -15.18 14.27
N LEU A 147 -8.93 -14.74 13.26
CA LEU A 147 -9.41 -13.37 13.14
C LEU A 147 -10.05 -12.87 14.43
N LYS A 148 -9.47 -11.82 15.00
CA LYS A 148 -10.00 -11.21 16.23
C LYS A 148 -11.00 -10.11 15.89
N PRO A 149 -12.01 -9.88 16.76
CA PRO A 149 -12.86 -8.70 16.64
C PRO A 149 -12.01 -7.42 16.54
N GLY A 150 -12.31 -6.59 15.55
CA GLY A 150 -11.57 -5.35 15.28
C GLY A 150 -10.43 -5.47 14.26
N GLU A 151 -10.00 -6.66 13.86
CA GLU A 151 -9.02 -6.83 12.77
C GLU A 151 -9.65 -6.63 11.37
N TRP A 152 -10.97 -6.62 11.33
CA TRP A 152 -11.81 -6.23 10.20
C TRP A 152 -12.94 -5.36 10.72
N GLY A 153 -13.27 -4.29 10.03
CA GLY A 153 -14.48 -3.49 10.32
C GLY A 153 -14.39 -2.09 9.74
N PRO A 154 -15.35 -1.19 10.02
CA PRO A 154 -15.25 0.19 9.58
C PRO A 154 -13.97 0.86 10.11
N PRO A 155 -13.49 1.96 9.49
CA PRO A 155 -12.37 2.73 10.01
C PRO A 155 -12.63 3.20 11.43
N THR A 156 -11.65 3.08 12.32
CA THR A 156 -11.76 3.67 13.66
C THR A 156 -11.56 5.17 13.61
N ARG A 157 -11.94 5.87 14.69
CA ARG A 157 -11.71 7.32 14.80
C ARG A 157 -10.22 7.65 14.72
N GLU A 158 -9.38 6.86 15.37
CA GLU A 158 -7.93 7.04 15.39
C GLU A 158 -7.33 6.82 14.00
N GLU A 159 -7.85 5.85 13.24
CA GLU A 159 -7.44 5.61 11.86
C GLU A 159 -7.83 6.76 10.96
N LEU A 160 -9.06 7.29 11.06
CA LEU A 160 -9.49 8.45 10.28
C LEU A 160 -8.70 9.72 10.61
N VAL A 161 -8.20 9.87 11.85
CA VAL A 161 -7.27 10.97 12.20
C VAL A 161 -5.93 10.81 11.50
N ARG A 162 -5.40 9.57 11.38
CA ARG A 162 -4.12 9.30 10.71
C ARG A 162 -4.25 9.25 9.18
N ARG A 163 -5.38 8.77 8.69
CA ARG A 163 -5.73 8.48 7.29
C ARG A 163 -7.09 9.10 6.98
N PRO A 164 -7.17 10.44 6.90
CA PRO A 164 -8.42 11.12 6.53
C PRO A 164 -8.90 10.74 5.13
N ASP A 165 -8.01 10.22 4.28
CA ASP A 165 -8.32 9.65 2.97
C ASP A 165 -9.11 8.33 3.03
N TRP A 166 -9.26 7.71 4.21
CA TRP A 166 -10.12 6.54 4.42
C TRP A 166 -11.58 6.93 4.74
N LYS A 167 -11.91 8.22 4.75
CA LYS A 167 -13.29 8.67 4.93
C LYS A 167 -14.16 8.11 3.79
N GLY A 168 -15.17 7.32 4.16
CA GLY A 168 -16.07 6.65 3.22
C GLY A 168 -15.70 5.20 2.92
N ALA A 169 -14.63 4.67 3.50
CA ALA A 169 -14.38 3.24 3.49
C ALA A 169 -15.44 2.52 4.36
N GLU A 170 -16.01 1.45 3.83
CA GLU A 170 -16.97 0.60 4.53
C GLU A 170 -16.24 -0.38 5.43
N ARG A 171 -15.10 -0.92 4.97
CA ARG A 171 -14.31 -1.88 5.75
C ARG A 171 -12.81 -1.63 5.60
N VAL A 172 -12.08 -1.77 6.69
CA VAL A 172 -10.63 -1.76 6.79
C VAL A 172 -10.21 -3.16 7.21
N ILE A 173 -9.48 -3.82 6.32
CA ILE A 173 -8.92 -5.16 6.48
C ILE A 173 -7.51 -4.98 7.03
N ARG A 174 -7.40 -5.02 8.36
CA ARG A 174 -6.16 -4.73 9.08
C ARG A 174 -5.22 -5.92 9.12
N ARG A 175 -5.74 -7.14 8.96
CA ARG A 175 -4.97 -8.38 8.81
C ARG A 175 -5.63 -9.30 7.79
N CYS A 176 -4.84 -9.85 6.88
CA CYS A 176 -5.26 -10.91 5.96
C CYS A 176 -4.06 -11.74 5.53
N VAL A 177 -4.31 -12.91 4.96
CA VAL A 177 -3.31 -13.76 4.32
C VAL A 177 -3.46 -13.59 2.81
N LEU A 178 -2.38 -13.24 2.13
CA LEU A 178 -2.35 -13.18 0.67
C LEU A 178 -2.39 -14.61 0.11
N LEU A 179 -3.30 -14.85 -0.83
CA LEU A 179 -3.46 -16.15 -1.47
C LEU A 179 -2.91 -16.14 -2.90
N GLU A 180 -3.19 -15.09 -3.66
CA GLU A 180 -2.66 -14.88 -5.01
C GLU A 180 -2.68 -13.41 -5.40
N TYR A 181 -2.09 -13.10 -6.56
CA TYR A 181 -2.43 -11.89 -7.29
C TYR A 181 -2.47 -12.13 -8.79
N SER A 182 -3.27 -11.32 -9.46
CA SER A 182 -3.62 -11.51 -10.86
C SER A 182 -3.44 -10.25 -11.69
N VAL A 183 -2.98 -10.45 -12.93
CA VAL A 183 -3.05 -9.42 -13.96
C VAL A 183 -4.51 -9.33 -14.43
N CYS A 184 -5.12 -8.15 -14.33
CA CYS A 184 -6.53 -7.94 -14.63
C CYS A 184 -6.78 -6.67 -15.45
N SER A 185 -7.93 -6.64 -16.13
CA SER A 185 -8.39 -5.48 -16.90
C SER A 185 -8.87 -4.35 -15.98
N LEU A 186 -9.54 -4.71 -14.90
CA LEU A 186 -10.11 -3.80 -13.91
C LEU A 186 -9.68 -4.25 -12.51
N PRO A 187 -8.66 -3.61 -11.91
CA PRO A 187 -8.25 -3.93 -10.55
C PRO A 187 -9.29 -3.39 -9.55
N MET A 188 -9.58 -4.11 -8.47
CA MET A 188 -10.44 -3.58 -7.40
C MET A 188 -9.79 -2.39 -6.71
N ASN A 189 -8.49 -2.49 -6.42
CA ASN A 189 -7.71 -1.37 -5.93
C ASN A 189 -7.26 -0.48 -7.11
N PRO A 190 -7.78 0.76 -7.25
CA PRO A 190 -7.52 1.59 -8.44
C PRO A 190 -6.05 2.02 -8.61
N GLN A 191 -5.24 1.87 -7.57
CA GLN A 191 -3.82 2.23 -7.58
C GLN A 191 -2.90 1.01 -7.75
N ALA A 192 -3.44 -0.21 -7.74
CA ALA A 192 -2.69 -1.44 -7.99
C ALA A 192 -2.41 -1.61 -9.49
N LEU A 193 -1.30 -1.00 -9.93
CA LEU A 193 -0.91 -0.92 -11.33
C LEU A 193 0.53 -1.40 -11.56
N VAL A 194 0.79 -1.92 -12.77
CA VAL A 194 2.14 -2.15 -13.29
C VAL A 194 2.93 -0.84 -13.28
N ALA A 195 4.06 -0.85 -12.57
CA ALA A 195 4.95 0.28 -12.38
C ALA A 195 6.07 0.29 -13.42
N ALA A 196 6.70 -0.87 -13.65
CA ALA A 196 7.80 -1.01 -14.61
C ALA A 196 7.82 -2.39 -15.28
N VAL A 197 8.40 -2.45 -16.48
CA VAL A 197 8.67 -3.68 -17.25
C VAL A 197 10.12 -3.63 -17.73
N ASN A 198 10.75 -4.79 -17.91
CA ASN A 198 12.16 -4.92 -18.32
C ASN A 198 12.45 -4.53 -19.80
N LYS A 199 11.99 -3.35 -20.25
CA LYS A 199 12.27 -2.80 -21.59
C LYS A 199 12.84 -1.38 -21.55
N GLY A 200 13.50 -1.03 -20.44
CA GLY A 200 13.97 0.31 -20.17
C GLY A 200 12.94 1.11 -19.36
N VAL A 201 13.45 1.89 -18.39
CA VAL A 201 12.63 2.74 -17.53
C VAL A 201 12.00 3.85 -18.37
N HIS A 202 10.80 3.64 -18.88
CA HIS A 202 9.99 4.73 -19.41
C HIS A 202 9.50 5.59 -18.25
N ARG A 203 10.19 6.70 -18.00
CA ARG A 203 9.70 7.76 -17.10
C ARG A 203 8.28 8.15 -17.53
N PRO A 204 7.27 8.04 -16.66
CA PRO A 204 5.98 8.65 -16.93
C PRO A 204 6.20 10.15 -17.08
N VAL A 205 6.10 10.69 -18.30
CA VAL A 205 6.05 12.13 -18.50
C VAL A 205 4.61 12.54 -18.15
N PHE A 206 4.40 12.93 -16.91
CA PHE A 206 3.17 13.62 -16.53
C PHE A 206 3.40 15.10 -16.77
N SER A 207 2.65 15.66 -17.72
CA SER A 207 2.57 17.11 -17.85
C SER A 207 2.09 17.66 -16.51
N PRO A 208 2.84 18.57 -15.87
CA PRO A 208 2.36 19.21 -14.66
C PRO A 208 1.01 19.84 -14.99
N GLN A 209 -0.03 19.47 -14.23
CA GLN A 209 -1.29 20.20 -14.27
C GLN A 209 -0.92 21.67 -14.03
N PRO A 210 -1.36 22.61 -14.91
CA PRO A 210 -1.18 24.02 -14.62
C PRO A 210 -1.75 24.24 -13.23
N LYS A 211 -0.93 24.78 -12.32
CA LYS A 211 -1.41 25.21 -11.00
C LYS A 211 -2.68 25.99 -11.28
N ALA A 212 -3.82 25.51 -10.78
CA ALA A 212 -5.06 26.26 -10.82
C ALA A 212 -4.70 27.66 -10.35
N ALA A 213 -4.69 28.61 -11.28
CA ALA A 213 -4.54 30.00 -10.93
C ALA A 213 -5.62 30.24 -9.90
N ARG A 214 -5.23 30.73 -8.71
CA ARG A 214 -6.21 31.22 -7.75
C ARG A 214 -7.04 32.23 -8.53
N MET A 215 -8.27 31.85 -8.88
CA MET A 215 -9.27 32.79 -9.36
C MET A 215 -9.47 33.72 -8.18
N SER A 216 -8.82 34.87 -8.24
CA SER A 216 -9.22 36.02 -7.46
C SER A 216 -10.63 36.37 -7.91
N ASP A 217 -11.54 36.51 -6.96
CA ASP A 217 -12.94 36.92 -7.13
C ASP A 217 -13.08 38.38 -7.62
N ALA A 218 -12.32 38.77 -8.63
CA ALA A 218 -12.40 40.08 -9.26
C ALA A 218 -12.68 39.86 -10.75
N ASP A 219 -13.94 40.09 -11.11
CA ASP A 219 -14.47 40.49 -12.43
C ASP A 219 -15.73 39.69 -12.79
N ALA A 220 -16.79 39.96 -12.03
CA ALA A 220 -18.15 39.80 -12.47
C ALA A 220 -18.56 41.08 -13.22
N ASP A 221 -18.08 41.27 -14.45
CA ASP A 221 -18.78 42.11 -15.41
C ASP A 221 -18.25 41.90 -16.84
N LEU A 222 -19.15 42.05 -17.81
CA LEU A 222 -18.96 42.08 -19.27
C LEU A 222 -19.16 40.76 -20.05
N ALA A 223 -20.43 40.53 -20.35
CA ALA A 223 -20.99 40.50 -21.71
C ALA A 223 -20.31 39.65 -22.81
N HIS A 224 -21.09 38.69 -23.32
CA HIS A 224 -20.93 38.04 -24.63
C HIS A 224 -20.78 39.04 -25.78
N PRO A 225 -20.12 38.62 -26.87
CA PRO A 225 -20.90 38.43 -28.10
C PRO A 225 -20.70 37.06 -28.76
N PRO A 226 -21.65 36.62 -29.61
CA PRO A 226 -21.57 35.37 -30.35
C PRO A 226 -20.72 35.58 -31.61
N ASP A 227 -20.10 34.52 -32.14
CA ASP A 227 -20.11 34.33 -33.60
C ASP A 227 -19.63 32.93 -34.05
N THR A 228 -20.55 32.30 -34.79
CA THR A 228 -20.37 31.51 -36.02
C THR A 228 -19.25 30.47 -36.11
N PHE A 229 -19.66 29.19 -36.04
CA PHE A 229 -18.90 28.07 -36.59
C PHE A 229 -19.59 27.57 -37.86
N THR A 230 -18.95 27.74 -39.02
CA THR A 230 -19.34 27.13 -40.30
C THR A 230 -18.63 25.80 -40.50
N PRO A 231 -19.32 24.71 -40.90
CA PRO A 231 -18.66 23.46 -41.24
C PRO A 231 -18.18 23.49 -42.69
N THR A 232 -16.93 23.10 -42.94
CA THR A 232 -16.46 22.84 -44.31
C THR A 232 -16.10 21.37 -44.43
N ASN A 233 -16.94 20.66 -45.18
CA ASN A 233 -16.66 19.36 -45.78
C ASN A 233 -15.54 19.49 -46.81
N ALA A 234 -14.57 18.58 -46.80
CA ALA A 234 -13.83 18.14 -47.99
C ALA A 234 -12.94 16.92 -47.67
N ASP A 235 -13.50 15.73 -47.79
CA ASP A 235 -12.85 14.59 -48.47
C ASP A 235 -13.33 14.67 -49.94
N PRO A 236 -12.56 14.28 -50.98
CA PRO A 236 -11.92 12.97 -51.06
C PRO A 236 -10.54 12.96 -51.75
N GLU A 237 -9.78 11.88 -51.59
CA GLU A 237 -9.26 11.12 -52.75
C GLU A 237 -8.56 9.82 -52.34
N THR A 238 -9.13 8.76 -52.90
CA THR A 238 -8.57 7.48 -53.31
C THR A 238 -7.10 7.48 -53.75
N SER A 239 -6.31 6.52 -53.26
CA SER A 239 -5.35 5.81 -54.11
C SER A 239 -5.05 4.42 -53.57
N SER A 240 -5.57 3.43 -54.29
CA SER A 240 -5.17 2.03 -54.30
C SER A 240 -3.71 1.86 -54.73
N VAL A 241 -2.92 1.07 -53.99
CA VAL A 241 -1.72 0.41 -54.53
C VAL A 241 -1.75 -1.05 -54.13
N THR A 242 -1.95 -1.87 -55.15
CA THR A 242 -1.68 -3.30 -55.23
C THR A 242 -0.16 -3.51 -55.31
N SER A 243 0.36 -4.52 -54.60
CA SER A 243 1.54 -5.24 -55.06
C SER A 243 1.47 -6.69 -54.62
N GLU A 244 1.27 -7.53 -55.61
CA GLU A 244 1.44 -8.97 -55.61
C GLU A 244 2.92 -9.36 -55.48
N GLY A 245 3.17 -10.61 -55.09
CA GLY A 245 4.35 -11.36 -55.53
C GLY A 245 5.30 -11.80 -54.41
N GLY A 246 5.44 -13.12 -54.25
CA GLY A 246 6.52 -13.65 -53.41
C GLY A 246 6.45 -15.13 -53.03
N THR A 247 6.11 -16.02 -53.95
CA THR A 247 6.23 -17.48 -53.81
C THR A 247 7.69 -17.93 -54.00
N THR A 248 8.26 -18.64 -53.02
CA THR A 248 9.36 -19.65 -53.16
C THR A 248 9.50 -20.32 -51.78
N SER A 249 9.40 -21.63 -51.55
CA SER A 249 9.98 -22.83 -52.20
C SER A 249 10.86 -23.56 -51.17
N ALA A 250 10.53 -24.84 -50.93
CA ALA A 250 11.41 -25.97 -50.60
C ALA A 250 12.29 -25.92 -49.32
N GLY A 251 11.89 -26.71 -48.32
CA GLY A 251 12.39 -28.08 -48.11
C GLY A 251 13.84 -28.29 -47.59
N PRO A 252 14.08 -29.35 -46.78
CA PRO A 252 15.07 -29.39 -45.70
C PRO A 252 16.40 -30.06 -46.10
N PRO A 253 17.35 -30.24 -45.15
CA PRO A 253 17.46 -31.60 -44.62
C PRO A 253 17.84 -31.74 -43.14
N ASP A 254 17.58 -32.96 -42.69
CA ASP A 254 17.96 -33.64 -41.46
C ASP A 254 19.42 -33.42 -41.01
N ALA A 255 19.61 -33.28 -39.70
CA ALA A 255 20.91 -33.47 -39.04
C ALA A 255 20.73 -34.24 -37.73
N GLU A 256 20.97 -35.54 -37.88
CA GLU A 256 21.58 -36.52 -36.97
C GLU A 256 21.55 -36.32 -35.45
N ILE A 257 21.02 -37.38 -34.85
CA ILE A 257 21.07 -37.79 -33.45
C ILE A 257 22.52 -38.16 -33.08
N GLY A 258 23.15 -37.36 -32.22
CA GLY A 258 24.38 -37.70 -31.51
C GLY A 258 24.07 -38.09 -30.06
N LYS A 259 24.12 -39.39 -29.76
CA LYS A 259 24.19 -39.90 -28.38
C LYS A 259 25.60 -39.66 -27.85
N ALA A 260 25.72 -38.93 -26.74
CA ALA A 260 26.90 -38.91 -25.90
C ALA A 260 26.51 -39.49 -24.53
N GLU A 261 26.91 -40.73 -24.30
CA GLU A 261 27.06 -41.32 -22.97
C GLU A 261 28.49 -40.99 -22.50
N GLU A 262 28.63 -40.37 -21.32
CA GLU A 262 29.84 -40.35 -20.47
C GLU A 262 29.47 -39.52 -19.22
N GLU A 263 29.17 -40.15 -18.09
CA GLU A 263 30.11 -40.59 -17.05
C GLU A 263 29.92 -39.69 -15.81
N HIS A 264 28.91 -40.03 -14.99
CA HIS A 264 28.70 -39.41 -13.68
C HIS A 264 29.78 -39.92 -12.70
N THR A 265 30.86 -39.15 -12.56
CA THR A 265 31.81 -39.33 -11.46
C THR A 265 31.16 -38.86 -10.16
N ALA A 266 30.99 -39.77 -9.21
CA ALA A 266 30.51 -39.48 -7.87
C ALA A 266 31.56 -38.64 -7.12
N VAL A 267 31.32 -37.34 -7.01
CA VAL A 267 32.07 -36.45 -6.12
C VAL A 267 31.44 -36.58 -4.72
N ALA A 268 32.24 -37.03 -3.77
CA ALA A 268 31.87 -37.12 -2.36
C ALA A 268 31.50 -35.73 -1.80
N PRO A 269 30.53 -35.63 -0.89
CA PRO A 269 30.19 -34.36 -0.26
C PRO A 269 31.33 -33.94 0.68
N GLU A 270 32.13 -32.97 0.25
CA GLU A 270 32.99 -32.22 1.16
C GLU A 270 32.10 -31.39 2.07
N THR A 271 32.00 -31.82 3.33
CA THR A 271 31.37 -31.05 4.40
C THR A 271 32.28 -29.89 4.77
N ASP A 272 32.19 -28.79 4.02
CA ASP A 272 32.71 -27.49 4.42
C ASP A 272 31.79 -26.89 5.49
N THR A 273 31.88 -27.38 6.73
CA THR A 273 31.52 -26.57 7.90
C THR A 273 32.60 -25.52 8.08
N ALA A 274 32.56 -24.49 7.24
CA ALA A 274 33.28 -23.25 7.48
C ALA A 274 32.81 -22.71 8.84
N PRO A 275 33.72 -22.40 9.78
CA PRO A 275 33.34 -21.76 11.02
C PRO A 275 32.76 -20.38 10.68
N ASN A 276 31.46 -20.19 10.89
CA ASN A 276 30.79 -18.88 10.98
C ASN A 276 31.28 -18.13 12.24
N GLY A 277 32.60 -17.96 12.34
CA GLY A 277 33.20 -16.95 13.18
C GLY A 277 33.28 -15.69 12.34
N ASP A 278 32.16 -14.97 12.22
CA ASP A 278 32.21 -13.57 11.78
C ASP A 278 33.08 -12.83 12.80
N GLU A 279 34.37 -12.75 12.53
CA GLU A 279 35.27 -11.85 13.23
C GLU A 279 34.68 -10.45 13.01
N VAL A 280 34.06 -9.93 14.06
CA VAL A 280 33.43 -8.60 14.03
C VAL A 280 34.55 -7.60 13.87
N GLU A 281 34.83 -7.19 12.63
CA GLU A 281 35.79 -6.16 12.32
C GLU A 281 35.46 -4.93 13.17
N THR A 282 36.45 -4.48 13.95
CA THR A 282 36.26 -3.34 14.86
C THR A 282 36.46 -1.99 14.16
N GLU A 283 37.12 -1.99 13.00
CA GLU A 283 37.50 -0.80 12.24
C GLU A 283 37.44 -1.06 10.74
N VAL A 284 36.85 -0.13 9.99
CA VAL A 284 36.78 -0.19 8.52
C VAL A 284 37.02 1.22 7.96
N GLY A 285 38.14 1.38 7.25
CA GLY A 285 38.57 2.69 6.74
C GLY A 285 38.82 3.69 7.87
N SER A 286 38.14 4.84 7.84
CA SER A 286 38.23 5.88 8.89
C SER A 286 37.22 5.72 10.02
N PHE A 287 36.37 4.69 9.97
CA PHE A 287 35.31 4.44 10.93
C PHE A 287 35.71 3.33 11.89
N GLN A 288 35.39 3.54 13.16
CA GLN A 288 35.56 2.56 14.23
C GLN A 288 34.20 2.24 14.84
N ARG A 289 34.09 1.06 15.44
CA ARG A 289 32.91 0.69 16.22
C ARG A 289 32.68 1.75 17.32
N PHE A 290 31.42 2.10 17.53
CA PHE A 290 30.95 3.15 18.44
C PHE A 290 31.23 4.60 18.03
N ASP A 291 31.77 4.84 16.83
CA ASP A 291 31.77 6.17 16.26
C ASP A 291 30.33 6.70 16.12
N HIS A 292 30.16 7.98 16.42
CA HIS A 292 28.92 8.69 16.13
C HIS A 292 28.97 9.23 14.71
N VAL A 293 27.90 9.02 13.97
CA VAL A 293 27.82 9.35 12.54
C VAL A 293 26.54 10.10 12.22
N GLN A 294 26.63 11.00 11.27
CA GLN A 294 25.50 11.49 10.52
C GLN A 294 25.30 10.60 9.30
N VAL A 295 24.07 10.11 9.11
CA VAL A 295 23.68 9.30 7.96
C VAL A 295 23.01 10.22 6.94
N LYS A 296 23.58 10.28 5.74
CA LYS A 296 23.02 10.98 4.58
C LYS A 296 22.71 9.97 3.48
N ALA A 297 21.60 9.25 3.64
CA ALA A 297 21.09 8.32 2.65
C ALA A 297 19.83 8.90 1.95
N PRO A 298 19.49 8.48 0.72
CA PRO A 298 18.33 8.99 -0.01
C PRO A 298 17.00 8.96 0.76
N HIS A 299 16.84 7.99 1.67
CA HIS A 299 15.62 7.76 2.44
C HIS A 299 15.76 8.03 3.94
N TYR A 300 16.94 8.43 4.40
CA TYR A 300 17.20 8.67 5.81
C TYR A 300 18.19 9.82 6.01
N ASN A 301 17.76 10.80 6.79
CA ASN A 301 18.61 11.89 7.27
C ASN A 301 18.50 11.95 8.79
N GLY A 302 19.52 11.43 9.46
CA GLY A 302 19.52 11.29 10.91
C GLY A 302 20.91 10.96 11.43
N GLY A 303 21.01 10.82 12.74
CA GLY A 303 22.25 10.52 13.42
C GLY A 303 22.17 9.19 14.16
N GLY A 304 23.31 8.50 14.27
CA GLY A 304 23.39 7.32 15.12
C GLY A 304 24.80 6.98 15.57
N ARG A 305 24.93 5.79 16.15
CA ARG A 305 26.20 5.20 16.59
C ARG A 305 26.44 3.89 15.86
N ILE A 306 27.64 3.68 15.32
CA ILE A 306 28.00 2.43 14.65
C ILE A 306 28.11 1.31 15.69
N GLU A 307 27.43 0.19 15.46
CA GLU A 307 27.46 -0.98 16.35
C GLU A 307 28.27 -2.14 15.78
N SER A 308 28.24 -2.32 14.46
CA SER A 308 29.04 -3.33 13.76
C SER A 308 29.21 -2.94 12.28
N PHE A 309 30.18 -3.57 11.63
CA PHE A 309 30.40 -3.50 10.19
C PHE A 309 30.09 -4.85 9.55
N SER A 310 29.73 -4.82 8.27
CA SER A 310 29.64 -5.98 7.40
C SER A 310 30.42 -5.67 6.13
N THR A 311 31.51 -6.39 5.91
CA THR A 311 32.31 -6.37 4.67
C THR A 311 31.95 -7.51 3.74
N ARG A 312 31.11 -8.45 4.19
CA ARG A 312 30.56 -9.54 3.39
C ARG A 312 29.18 -9.91 3.91
N GLY A 313 28.21 -10.02 3.01
CA GLY A 313 26.87 -10.47 3.35
C GLY A 313 25.96 -9.34 3.85
N HIS A 314 24.83 -9.73 4.42
CA HIS A 314 23.80 -8.79 4.86
C HIS A 314 24.14 -8.22 6.23
N VAL A 315 23.80 -6.95 6.46
CA VAL A 315 23.85 -6.37 7.80
C VAL A 315 22.78 -7.05 8.66
N PRO A 316 23.15 -7.66 9.82
CA PRO A 316 22.18 -8.37 10.65
C PRO A 316 21.28 -7.42 11.45
N ASP A 317 20.11 -7.91 11.86
CA ASP A 317 19.18 -7.23 12.78
C ASP A 317 18.76 -5.81 12.37
N VAL A 318 18.63 -5.56 11.07
CA VAL A 318 18.08 -4.34 10.48
C VAL A 318 16.90 -4.69 9.57
N ALA A 319 15.96 -3.77 9.42
CA ALA A 319 14.80 -4.00 8.55
C ALA A 319 15.18 -3.90 7.06
N GLU A 320 16.20 -3.09 6.74
CA GLU A 320 16.68 -2.93 5.37
C GLU A 320 17.59 -4.07 4.94
N ASP A 321 17.30 -4.62 3.77
CA ASP A 321 18.11 -5.65 3.13
C ASP A 321 19.36 -5.02 2.48
N MET A 322 20.39 -4.74 3.28
CA MET A 322 21.62 -4.10 2.82
C MET A 322 22.79 -5.07 2.85
N LEU A 323 23.38 -5.29 1.68
CA LEU A 323 24.57 -6.10 1.49
C LEU A 323 25.84 -5.24 1.66
N GLY A 324 26.70 -5.62 2.59
CA GLY A 324 28.07 -5.12 2.72
C GLY A 324 29.04 -5.92 1.85
N THR A 325 30.00 -5.24 1.24
CA THR A 325 31.07 -5.85 0.43
C THR A 325 32.42 -5.32 0.87
N ALA A 326 33.52 -5.98 0.47
CA ALA A 326 34.86 -5.54 0.86
C ALA A 326 35.19 -4.15 0.29
N ASP A 327 34.69 -3.85 -0.92
CA ASP A 327 34.91 -2.58 -1.60
C ASP A 327 33.92 -1.48 -1.16
N ASP A 328 32.72 -1.87 -0.70
CA ASP A 328 31.70 -0.95 -0.18
C ASP A 328 31.05 -1.55 1.08
N PRO A 329 31.71 -1.39 2.24
CA PRO A 329 31.23 -1.94 3.49
C PRO A 329 29.95 -1.25 3.96
N ALA A 330 29.12 -2.00 4.68
CA ALA A 330 27.92 -1.48 5.32
C ALA A 330 28.06 -1.50 6.84
N ALA A 331 27.43 -0.54 7.51
CA ALA A 331 27.41 -0.44 8.96
C ALA A 331 26.00 -0.63 9.50
N ARG A 332 25.91 -1.33 10.64
CA ARG A 332 24.72 -1.37 11.49
C ARG A 332 24.78 -0.18 12.45
N ILE A 333 23.76 0.68 12.40
CA ILE A 333 23.77 1.96 13.12
C ILE A 333 22.58 2.01 14.08
N GLN A 334 22.86 2.16 15.37
CA GLN A 334 21.83 2.47 16.36
C GLN A 334 21.34 3.90 16.14
N CYS A 335 20.04 4.07 15.87
CA CYS A 335 19.46 5.38 15.62
C CYS A 335 19.35 6.22 16.89
N TYR A 336 19.42 7.54 16.74
CA TYR A 336 19.22 8.50 17.81
C TYR A 336 18.08 9.45 17.45
N LYS A 337 17.20 9.71 18.41
CA LYS A 337 16.09 10.66 18.27
C LYS A 337 16.49 12.01 18.90
N PRO A 338 16.35 13.14 18.19
CA PRO A 338 16.58 14.45 18.77
C PRO A 338 15.55 14.74 19.87
N MET A 339 16.02 15.17 21.05
CA MET A 339 15.21 15.45 22.23
C MET A 339 15.73 16.75 22.88
N GLY A 340 15.08 17.88 22.61
CA GLY A 340 15.51 19.16 23.16
C GLY A 340 16.92 19.56 22.66
N ASP A 341 17.87 19.67 23.59
CA ASP A 341 19.26 20.04 23.34
C ASP A 341 20.21 18.84 23.17
N GLY A 342 19.68 17.62 23.20
CA GLY A 342 20.47 16.41 23.01
C GLY A 342 19.74 15.35 22.21
N HIS A 343 20.24 14.12 22.31
CA HIS A 343 19.80 12.99 21.54
C HIS A 343 19.62 11.78 22.45
N LEU A 344 18.55 11.01 22.21
CA LEU A 344 18.26 9.79 22.95
C LEU A 344 18.44 8.59 22.02
N PRO A 345 19.23 7.56 22.39
CA PRO A 345 19.34 6.35 21.60
C PRO A 345 17.99 5.65 21.52
N THR A 346 17.65 5.13 20.34
CA THR A 346 16.45 4.31 20.11
C THR A 346 16.79 2.83 20.12
N HIS A 347 15.77 1.98 20.13
CA HIS A 347 15.92 0.54 19.91
C HIS A 347 16.01 0.17 18.42
N ASP A 348 15.75 1.14 17.54
CA ASP A 348 15.81 0.96 16.09
C ASP A 348 17.26 0.99 15.59
N TYR A 349 17.55 0.07 14.67
CA TYR A 349 18.80 -0.01 13.93
C TYR A 349 18.52 0.14 12.45
N ILE A 350 19.43 0.81 11.75
CA ILE A 350 19.42 0.91 10.29
C ILE A 350 20.73 0.40 9.73
N ALA A 351 20.71 -0.04 8.47
CA ALA A 351 21.92 -0.26 7.71
C ALA A 351 22.22 0.93 6.79
N ALA A 352 23.49 1.31 6.71
CA ALA A 352 23.96 2.30 5.74
C ALA A 352 25.38 1.97 5.25
N ARG A 353 25.63 2.21 3.96
CA ARG A 353 26.97 2.12 3.37
C ARG A 353 27.88 3.19 3.95
N LEU A 354 29.16 2.87 4.14
CA LEU A 354 30.12 3.83 4.73
C LEU A 354 30.25 5.12 3.92
N VAL A 355 30.05 5.07 2.60
CA VAL A 355 30.04 6.25 1.72
C VAL A 355 28.93 7.25 2.04
N HIS A 356 27.88 6.83 2.76
CA HIS A 356 26.77 7.67 3.20
C HIS A 356 26.94 8.20 4.63
N LEU A 357 28.05 7.86 5.28
CA LEU A 357 28.32 8.25 6.65
C LEU A 357 29.27 9.43 6.70
N THR A 358 28.99 10.35 7.62
CA THR A 358 29.92 11.40 8.00
C THR A 358 30.22 11.25 9.49
N LYS A 359 31.46 10.94 9.83
CA LYS A 359 31.90 10.83 11.22
C LYS A 359 31.73 12.18 11.93
N LEU A 360 31.09 12.17 13.09
CA LEU A 360 30.95 13.36 13.91
C LEU A 360 32.20 13.52 14.77
N ALA A 361 32.71 14.74 14.83
CA ALA A 361 33.86 15.08 15.65
C ALA A 361 33.54 14.99 17.15
N GLU A 362 32.30 15.31 17.52
CA GLU A 362 31.81 15.21 18.89
C GLU A 362 30.76 14.10 19.00
N PRO A 363 30.77 13.31 20.09
CA PRO A 363 29.74 12.32 20.33
C PRO A 363 28.37 12.99 20.54
N MET A 364 27.30 12.26 20.25
CA MET A 364 25.95 12.78 20.50
C MET A 364 25.72 12.93 21.99
N ARG A 365 25.35 14.15 22.40
CA ARG A 365 25.13 14.47 23.80
C ARG A 365 23.73 14.00 24.21
N PRO A 366 23.56 13.38 25.39
CA PRO A 366 22.24 13.09 25.93
C PRO A 366 21.48 14.40 26.20
N PRO A 367 20.13 14.39 26.15
CA PRO A 367 19.34 15.58 26.46
C PRO A 367 19.63 16.05 27.88
N SER A 368 19.71 17.37 28.08
CA SER A 368 19.78 17.93 29.42
C SER A 368 18.58 17.46 30.23
N PRO A 369 18.75 17.10 31.51
CA PRO A 369 17.63 16.76 32.36
C PRO A 369 16.66 17.93 32.31
N ILE A 370 15.45 17.68 31.80
CA ILE A 370 14.39 18.68 31.79
C ILE A 370 14.29 19.13 33.23
N LYS A 371 14.62 20.41 33.49
CA LYS A 371 14.33 21.04 34.77
C LYS A 371 12.82 21.09 34.82
N THR A 372 12.20 19.99 35.26
CA THR A 372 10.84 19.95 35.73
C THR A 372 10.84 20.92 36.89
N ALA A 373 10.55 22.19 36.56
CA ALA A 373 10.29 23.20 37.53
C ALA A 373 9.20 22.58 38.40
N ALA A 374 9.57 22.23 39.63
CA ALA A 374 8.66 21.80 40.67
C ALA A 374 7.77 23.01 40.98
N LYS A 375 6.87 23.33 40.05
CA LYS A 375 5.75 24.24 40.26
C LYS A 375 4.73 23.41 41.02
N ARG A 376 5.10 23.13 42.28
CA ARG A 376 4.19 22.67 43.32
C ARG A 376 3.09 23.71 43.35
N ALA A 377 1.91 23.34 42.83
CA ALA A 377 0.74 24.18 42.82
C ALA A 377 0.29 24.39 44.27
N THR A 378 0.82 25.43 44.90
CA THR A 378 0.19 26.03 46.07
C THR A 378 -1.01 26.81 45.55
N THR A 379 -2.15 26.15 45.45
CA THR A 379 -3.43 26.80 45.15
C THR A 379 -3.79 27.67 46.36
N PRO A 380 -3.83 29.01 46.26
CA PRO A 380 -4.47 29.82 47.30
C PRO A 380 -5.98 29.70 47.12
N SER A 381 -6.66 29.24 48.17
CA SER A 381 -8.11 29.35 48.33
C SER A 381 -8.54 30.80 48.07
N ARG A 382 -9.21 31.03 46.94
CA ARG A 382 -9.83 32.31 46.59
C ARG A 382 -11.34 32.11 46.67
N SER A 383 -11.94 32.67 47.72
CA SER A 383 -13.38 32.85 47.87
C SER A 383 -13.95 33.57 46.64
N GLN A 384 -14.90 32.93 45.97
CA GLN A 384 -15.66 33.55 44.88
C GLN A 384 -16.78 34.44 45.42
N PRO A 385 -17.04 35.62 44.83
CA PRO A 385 -18.29 36.32 44.98
C PRO A 385 -19.31 35.80 43.96
N THR A 386 -20.53 35.59 44.43
CA THR A 386 -21.74 35.21 43.70
C THR A 386 -22.14 36.28 42.68
N LEU A 387 -22.20 35.91 41.40
CA LEU A 387 -22.90 36.66 40.36
C LEU A 387 -23.81 35.69 39.62
N ALA A 388 -25.12 35.92 39.77
CA ALA A 388 -26.18 35.18 39.10
C ALA A 388 -26.23 35.55 37.61
N GLY A 389 -26.09 34.54 36.76
CA GLY A 389 -26.28 34.57 35.30
C GLY A 389 -26.91 33.25 34.85
N PRO A 390 -27.55 33.22 33.67
CA PRO A 390 -28.70 32.38 33.39
C PRO A 390 -28.35 30.91 33.09
N GLU A 391 -29.11 30.02 33.72
CA GLU A 391 -29.37 28.61 33.43
C GLU A 391 -28.38 27.88 32.50
N ASP A 392 -27.28 27.42 33.10
CA ASP A 392 -26.47 26.32 32.60
C ASP A 392 -27.31 25.05 32.58
N ASN A 393 -27.66 24.59 31.38
CA ASN A 393 -28.19 23.26 31.15
C ASN A 393 -27.02 22.28 31.38
N PRO A 394 -27.00 21.49 32.48
CA PRO A 394 -25.87 20.62 32.76
C PRO A 394 -25.73 19.62 31.61
N LEU A 395 -24.56 19.59 30.99
CA LEU A 395 -24.21 18.59 29.99
C LEU A 395 -24.57 17.20 30.55
N PRO A 396 -25.26 16.35 29.77
CA PRO A 396 -25.71 15.05 30.26
C PRO A 396 -24.52 14.28 30.83
N GLN A 397 -24.68 13.79 32.06
CA GLN A 397 -23.66 12.98 32.71
C GLN A 397 -23.34 11.79 31.79
N VAL A 398 -22.08 11.69 31.38
CA VAL A 398 -21.58 10.53 30.64
C VAL A 398 -21.57 9.37 31.64
N VAL A 399 -22.63 8.55 31.60
CA VAL A 399 -22.71 7.31 32.34
C VAL A 399 -21.75 6.33 31.68
N VAL A 400 -20.58 6.14 32.29
CA VAL A 400 -19.64 5.10 31.89
C VAL A 400 -20.21 3.78 32.41
N GLN A 401 -20.87 3.04 31.52
CA GLN A 401 -21.28 1.66 31.82
C GLN A 401 -20.03 0.81 32.03
N SER A 402 -20.05 -0.01 33.07
CA SER A 402 -18.98 -0.98 33.31
C SER A 402 -19.00 -2.08 32.25
N ASP A 403 -17.84 -2.68 31.96
CA ASP A 403 -17.73 -3.81 31.02
C ASP A 403 -18.69 -4.97 31.36
N GLN A 404 -19.01 -5.13 32.65
CA GLN A 404 -19.95 -6.14 33.13
C GLN A 404 -21.40 -5.84 32.74
N GLU A 405 -21.81 -4.56 32.76
CA GLU A 405 -23.15 -4.13 32.33
C GLU A 405 -23.32 -4.26 30.82
N VAL A 406 -22.29 -3.87 30.04
CA VAL A 406 -22.28 -4.04 28.58
C VAL A 406 -22.41 -5.51 28.21
N ARG A 407 -21.68 -6.39 28.90
CA ARG A 407 -21.75 -7.84 28.68
C ARG A 407 -23.12 -8.42 29.04
N ALA A 408 -23.73 -7.95 30.14
CA ALA A 408 -25.06 -8.40 30.55
C ALA A 408 -26.14 -7.98 29.55
N GLU A 409 -26.05 -6.76 29.02
CA GLU A 409 -26.97 -6.25 27.99
C GLU A 409 -26.85 -7.06 26.69
N LEU A 410 -25.63 -7.41 26.28
CA LEU A 410 -25.39 -8.20 25.06
C LEU A 410 -25.98 -9.61 25.18
N ILE A 411 -25.83 -10.25 26.34
CA ILE A 411 -26.41 -11.58 26.61
C ILE A 411 -27.95 -11.51 26.62
N ALA A 412 -28.53 -10.45 27.20
CA ALA A 412 -29.97 -10.25 27.21
C ALA A 412 -30.53 -10.09 25.77
N LYS A 413 -29.88 -9.27 24.94
CA LYS A 413 -30.23 -9.09 23.52
C LYS A 413 -30.11 -10.39 22.72
N LEU A 414 -29.05 -11.16 22.95
CA LEU A 414 -28.87 -12.45 22.27
C LEU A 414 -29.97 -13.44 22.65
N ASN A 415 -30.34 -13.51 23.93
CA ASN A 415 -31.43 -14.36 24.40
C ASN A 415 -32.79 -13.91 23.86
N GLU A 416 -33.03 -12.61 23.73
CA GLU A 416 -34.23 -12.06 23.08
C GLU A 416 -34.29 -12.50 21.61
N MET A 417 -33.20 -12.36 20.86
CA MET A 417 -33.12 -12.75 19.45
C MET A 417 -33.33 -14.26 19.25
N LEU A 418 -32.80 -15.08 20.16
CA LEU A 418 -32.93 -16.55 20.10
C LEU A 418 -34.24 -17.07 20.68
N SER A 419 -35.07 -16.20 21.27
CA SER A 419 -36.40 -16.58 21.74
C SER A 419 -37.34 -16.91 20.58
N PRO A 420 -38.40 -17.71 20.79
CA PRO A 420 -39.39 -17.99 19.74
C PRO A 420 -40.01 -16.73 19.11
N ASP A 421 -40.19 -15.67 19.89
CA ASP A 421 -40.73 -14.40 19.41
C ASP A 421 -39.67 -13.58 18.66
N GLY A 422 -38.40 -13.63 19.09
CA GLY A 422 -37.27 -13.07 18.36
C GLY A 422 -37.12 -13.69 16.97
N PHE A 423 -37.21 -15.02 16.88
CA PHE A 423 -37.21 -15.74 15.60
C PHE A 423 -38.38 -15.34 14.70
N ARG A 424 -39.60 -15.21 15.26
CA ARG A 424 -40.76 -14.74 14.48
C ARG A 424 -40.58 -13.32 13.98
N ARG A 425 -39.99 -12.44 14.78
CA ARG A 425 -39.69 -11.05 14.39
C ARG A 425 -38.71 -11.02 13.21
N ILE A 426 -37.60 -11.75 13.31
CA ILE A 426 -36.57 -11.83 12.25
C ILE A 426 -37.17 -12.43 10.96
N ALA A 427 -37.96 -13.50 11.08
CA ALA A 427 -38.62 -14.12 9.93
C ALA A 427 -39.61 -13.17 9.24
N ARG A 428 -40.32 -12.33 10.01
CA ARG A 428 -41.23 -11.32 9.47
C ARG A 428 -40.48 -10.20 8.75
N GLU A 429 -39.39 -9.69 9.35
CA GLU A 429 -38.53 -8.65 8.77
C GLU A 429 -37.91 -9.12 7.45
N GLU A 430 -37.43 -10.38 7.38
CA GLU A 430 -36.93 -10.97 6.14
C GLU A 430 -38.02 -11.16 5.08
N ALA A 431 -39.23 -11.56 5.48
CA ALA A 431 -40.36 -11.65 4.57
C ALA A 431 -40.79 -10.27 4.01
N GLU A 432 -40.78 -9.24 4.85
CA GLU A 432 -41.06 -7.85 4.46
C GLU A 432 -39.98 -7.31 3.50
N ARG A 433 -38.70 -7.60 3.77
CA ARG A 433 -37.57 -7.26 2.88
C ARG A 433 -37.68 -7.99 1.53
N ALA A 434 -37.96 -9.28 1.52
CA ALA A 434 -38.12 -10.06 0.28
C ALA A 434 -39.32 -9.59 -0.56
N ALA A 435 -40.36 -9.08 0.08
CA ALA A 435 -41.53 -8.50 -0.57
C ALA A 435 -41.36 -7.02 -0.97
N GLY A 436 -40.21 -6.41 -0.69
CA GLY A 436 -39.89 -5.03 -1.09
C GLY A 436 -40.62 -3.95 -0.28
N PHE A 437 -41.04 -4.26 0.95
CA PHE A 437 -41.66 -3.28 1.86
C PHE A 437 -40.65 -2.48 2.70
N VAL A 438 -39.36 -2.85 2.66
CA VAL A 438 -38.26 -2.23 3.45
C VAL A 438 -37.11 -1.80 2.55
#